data_AF-A0A2E2JEC2-F1
#
_entry.id   AF-A0A2E2JEC2-F1
#
_cell.length_a   1.000
_cell.length_b   1.000
_cell.length_c   1.000
_cell.angle_alpha   90.00
_cell.angle_beta   90.00
_cell.angle_gamma   90.00
#
_symmetry.space_group_name_H-M   'P 1'
#
loop_
_entity.id
_entity.type
_entity.pdbx_description
1 polymer ?
#
loop_
_entity_poly.entity_id
_entity_poly.type
_entity_poly.pdbx_seq_one_letter_code
_entity_poly.pdbx_strand_id
1 'polypeptide(L)'
;MLGYATAASMVLMIFVQLGLFAVLLAPVMCVLHWVTARGHDSVNASHHRFLARTWLYAIIAQLAVLAALGFAFAEVWNLAAIIIDAVAAAQPGEEAAMAFDSLAAYLDYTAGRPLFMLVAAFLVHGVATTVIGAWLSVRLVRRWLRWSDRRPA
;
A
#
# COMPACT_ATOMS: atom_id res chain seq x y z
N MET A 1 11.20 -2.55 -24.47
CA MET A 1 12.03 -2.74 -23.27
C MET A 1 11.68 -1.77 -22.14
N LEU A 2 11.47 -0.47 -22.41
CA LEU A 2 11.10 0.53 -21.38
C LEU A 2 9.92 0.11 -20.47
N GLY A 3 8.84 -0.44 -21.03
CA GLY A 3 7.67 -0.84 -20.23
C GLY A 3 7.93 -1.90 -19.14
N TYR A 4 8.88 -2.83 -19.36
CA TYR A 4 9.25 -3.82 -18.35
C TYR A 4 10.24 -3.27 -17.32
N ALA A 5 11.12 -2.34 -17.72
CA ALA A 5 12.00 -1.64 -16.79
C ALA A 5 11.18 -0.78 -15.81
N THR A 6 10.20 -0.03 -16.32
CA THR A 6 9.27 0.72 -15.48
C THR A 6 8.45 -0.22 -14.58
N ALA A 7 7.98 -1.35 -15.12
CA ALA A 7 7.26 -2.34 -14.31
C ALA A 7 8.09 -2.96 -13.19
N ALA A 8 9.34 -3.32 -13.48
CA ALA A 8 10.27 -3.83 -12.47
C ALA A 8 10.58 -2.78 -11.40
N SER A 9 10.77 -1.51 -11.79
CA SER A 9 11.03 -0.42 -10.83
C SER A 9 9.86 -0.21 -9.87
N MET A 10 8.62 -0.28 -10.34
CA MET A 10 7.44 -0.14 -9.48
C MET A 10 7.26 -1.35 -8.55
N VAL A 11 7.57 -2.56 -9.01
CA VAL A 11 7.58 -3.74 -8.14
C VAL A 11 8.66 -3.63 -7.07
N LEU A 12 9.84 -3.12 -7.43
CA LEU A 12 10.90 -2.84 -6.46
C LEU A 12 10.45 -1.81 -5.41
N MET A 13 9.76 -0.75 -5.83
CA MET A 13 9.15 0.22 -4.91
C MET A 13 8.18 -0.42 -3.92
N ILE A 14 7.40 -1.41 -4.36
CA ILE A 14 6.50 -2.18 -3.47
C ILE A 14 7.32 -2.98 -2.44
N PHE A 15 8.44 -3.59 -2.84
CA PHE A 15 9.31 -4.34 -1.92
C PHE A 15 10.02 -3.46 -0.89
N VAL A 16 10.46 -2.26 -1.26
CA VAL A 16 11.09 -1.32 -0.32
C VAL A 16 10.08 -0.55 0.54
N GLN A 17 8.84 -1.06 0.64
CA GLN A 17 7.73 -0.47 1.39
C GLN A 17 7.33 0.94 0.93
N LEU A 18 7.76 1.34 -0.27
CA LEU A 18 7.30 2.56 -0.95
C LEU A 18 6.03 2.30 -1.76
N GLY A 19 5.18 1.36 -1.31
CA GLY A 19 3.92 0.99 -1.95
C GLY A 19 2.97 2.17 -2.14
N LEU A 20 3.04 3.17 -1.26
CA LEU A 20 2.32 4.45 -1.39
C LEU A 20 2.65 5.19 -2.70
N PHE A 21 3.92 5.21 -3.11
CA PHE A 21 4.31 5.82 -4.38
C PHE A 21 3.86 4.97 -5.58
N ALA A 22 3.80 3.64 -5.42
CA ALA A 22 3.23 2.76 -6.45
C ALA A 22 1.73 3.02 -6.66
N VAL A 23 0.98 3.37 -5.60
CA VAL A 23 -0.44 3.79 -5.71
C VAL A 23 -0.61 5.09 -6.50
N LEU A 24 0.34 6.03 -6.40
CA LEU A 24 0.29 7.28 -7.17
C LEU A 24 0.65 7.08 -8.64
N LEU A 25 1.62 6.20 -8.92
CA LEU A 25 2.12 5.97 -10.28
C LEU A 25 1.27 4.97 -11.08
N ALA A 26 0.69 3.97 -10.42
CA ALA A 26 -0.06 2.90 -11.09
C ALA A 26 -1.29 3.37 -11.89
N PRO A 27 -2.08 4.38 -11.46
CA PRO A 27 -3.17 4.93 -12.26
C PRO A 27 -2.67 5.53 -13.57
N VAL A 28 -1.57 6.30 -13.51
CA VAL A 28 -0.93 6.90 -14.69
C VAL A 28 -0.47 5.80 -15.65
N MET A 29 0.20 4.78 -15.14
CA MET A 29 0.67 3.64 -15.93
C MET A 29 -0.48 2.82 -16.52
N CYS A 30 -1.58 2.68 -15.80
CA CYS A 30 -2.79 2.02 -16.28
C CYS A 30 -3.38 2.76 -17.49
N VAL A 31 -3.60 4.07 -17.36
CA VAL A 31 -4.14 4.90 -18.45
C VAL A 31 -3.19 4.89 -19.65
N LEU A 32 -1.89 5.09 -19.42
CA LEU A 32 -0.88 5.10 -20.47
C LEU A 32 -0.93 3.82 -21.30
N HIS A 33 -0.90 2.65 -20.65
CA HIS A 33 -0.96 1.38 -21.39
C HIS A 33 -2.32 1.13 -22.07
N TRP A 34 -3.44 1.62 -21.53
CA TRP A 34 -4.74 1.54 -22.22
C TRP A 34 -4.76 2.37 -23.50
N VAL A 35 -4.19 3.56 -23.48
CA VAL A 35 -4.08 4.44 -24.63
C VAL A 35 -3.12 3.85 -25.66
N THR A 36 -1.92 3.42 -25.24
CA THR A 36 -0.92 2.83 -26.13
C THR A 36 -1.45 1.58 -26.85
N ALA A 37 -2.31 0.79 -26.22
CA ALA A 37 -2.87 -0.42 -26.82
C ALA A 37 -3.73 -0.18 -28.08
N ARG A 38 -4.17 1.05 -28.38
CA ARG A 38 -5.06 1.35 -29.51
C ARG A 38 -4.35 1.44 -30.86
N GLY A 39 -3.03 1.72 -30.88
CA GLY A 39 -2.26 1.99 -32.10
C GLY A 39 -1.34 0.86 -32.56
N HIS A 40 -1.48 -0.34 -32.00
CA HIS A 40 -0.54 -1.45 -32.22
C HIS A 40 -1.21 -2.71 -32.77
N ASP A 41 -0.37 -3.60 -33.32
CA ASP A 41 -0.77 -4.95 -33.73
C ASP A 41 -1.36 -5.76 -32.56
N SER A 42 -2.07 -6.85 -32.88
CA SER A 42 -2.81 -7.63 -31.89
C SER A 42 -1.93 -8.15 -30.75
N VAL A 43 -0.67 -8.50 -31.04
CA VAL A 43 0.30 -8.99 -30.06
C VAL A 43 0.72 -7.88 -29.10
N ASN A 44 1.17 -6.71 -29.59
CA ASN A 44 1.58 -5.62 -28.69
C ASN A 44 0.40 -4.96 -27.98
N ALA A 45 -0.76 -4.84 -28.65
CA ALA A 45 -1.98 -4.38 -28.01
C ALA A 45 -2.39 -5.30 -26.84
N SER A 46 -2.29 -6.63 -26.99
CA SER A 46 -2.55 -7.57 -25.90
C SER A 46 -1.55 -7.42 -24.75
N HIS A 47 -0.29 -7.12 -25.05
CA HIS A 47 0.75 -6.88 -24.04
C HIS A 47 0.47 -5.62 -23.21
N HIS A 48 0.17 -4.50 -23.85
CA HIS A 48 -0.22 -3.27 -23.15
C HIS A 48 -1.51 -3.47 -22.35
N ARG A 49 -2.48 -4.22 -22.90
CA ARG A 49 -3.71 -4.57 -22.16
C ARG A 49 -3.44 -5.44 -20.93
N PHE A 50 -2.43 -6.29 -20.97
CA PHE A 50 -2.00 -7.05 -19.81
C PHE A 50 -1.35 -6.15 -18.74
N LEU A 51 -0.46 -5.24 -19.15
CA LEU A 51 0.27 -4.36 -18.22
C LEU A 51 -0.70 -3.47 -17.46
N ALA A 52 -1.68 -2.86 -18.14
CA ALA A 52 -2.64 -2.01 -17.46
C ALA A 52 -3.61 -2.77 -16.53
N ARG A 53 -4.05 -4.00 -16.87
CA ARG A 53 -4.76 -4.84 -15.88
C ARG A 53 -3.90 -5.13 -14.66
N THR A 54 -2.61 -5.38 -14.88
CA THR A 54 -1.66 -5.66 -13.80
C THR A 54 -1.54 -4.45 -12.87
N TRP A 55 -1.45 -3.23 -13.41
CA TRP A 55 -1.48 -2.01 -12.61
C TRP A 55 -2.80 -1.76 -11.92
N LEU A 56 -3.93 -2.04 -12.59
CA LEU A 56 -5.25 -1.95 -11.96
C LEU A 56 -5.35 -2.87 -10.74
N TYR A 57 -4.90 -4.12 -10.87
CA TYR A 57 -4.89 -5.03 -9.72
C TYR A 57 -3.91 -4.61 -8.63
N ALA A 58 -2.75 -4.05 -8.99
CA ALA A 58 -1.81 -3.50 -8.02
C ALA A 58 -2.45 -2.36 -7.21
N ILE A 59 -3.19 -1.45 -7.86
CA ILE A 59 -3.94 -0.37 -7.20
C ILE A 59 -4.95 -0.97 -6.24
N ILE A 60 -5.79 -1.90 -6.70
CA ILE A 60 -6.84 -2.51 -5.88
C ILE A 60 -6.23 -3.20 -4.65
N ALA A 61 -5.16 -3.96 -4.83
CA ALA A 61 -4.49 -4.66 -3.73
C ALA A 61 -3.89 -3.68 -2.71
N GLN A 62 -3.23 -2.62 -3.19
CA GLN A 62 -2.65 -1.61 -2.30
C GLN A 62 -3.71 -0.78 -1.58
N LEU A 63 -4.82 -0.44 -2.25
CA LEU A 63 -5.95 0.24 -1.62
C LEU A 63 -6.59 -0.63 -0.53
N ALA A 64 -6.68 -1.95 -0.72
CA ALA A 64 -7.17 -2.85 0.31
C ALA A 64 -6.24 -2.87 1.54
N VAL A 65 -4.92 -2.87 1.33
CA VAL A 65 -3.93 -2.75 2.43
C VAL A 65 -4.08 -1.40 3.14
N LEU A 66 -4.15 -0.29 2.40
CA LEU A 66 -4.31 1.05 2.96
C LEU A 66 -5.64 1.21 3.72
N ALA A 67 -6.73 0.60 3.26
CA ALA A 67 -8.01 0.61 3.96
C ALA A 67 -7.91 -0.12 5.31
N ALA A 68 -7.25 -1.28 5.35
CA ALA A 68 -7.00 -2.00 6.60
C ALA A 68 -6.13 -1.19 7.58
N LEU A 69 -5.11 -0.50 7.05
CA LEU A 69 -4.27 0.41 7.84
C LEU A 69 -5.04 1.63 8.35
N GLY A 70 -5.93 2.19 7.53
CA GLY A 70 -6.75 3.35 7.89
C GLY A 70 -7.64 3.07 9.11
N PHE A 71 -8.14 1.84 9.25
CA PHE A 71 -8.90 1.44 10.43
C PHE A 71 -8.04 1.45 11.71
N ALA A 72 -6.84 0.87 11.67
CA ALA A 72 -5.92 0.90 12.81
C ALA A 72 -5.45 2.34 13.13
N PHE A 73 -5.24 3.17 12.10
CA PHE A 73 -4.87 4.56 12.26
C PHE A 73 -5.98 5.37 12.93
N ALA A 74 -7.24 5.17 12.57
CA ALA A 74 -8.38 5.87 13.17
C ALA A 74 -8.48 5.62 14.69
N GLU A 75 -8.25 4.37 15.13
CA GLU A 75 -8.23 4.02 16.56
C GLU A 75 -7.08 4.72 17.31
N VAL A 76 -5.88 4.75 16.72
CA VAL A 76 -4.72 5.45 17.30
C VAL A 76 -4.94 6.97 17.30
N TRP A 77 -5.59 7.51 16.26
CA TRP A 77 -5.91 8.93 16.18
C TRP A 77 -6.89 9.37 17.27
N ASN A 78 -7.94 8.58 17.53
CA ASN A 78 -8.88 8.84 18.62
C ASN A 78 -8.16 8.85 19.98
N LEU A 79 -7.24 7.92 20.21
CA LEU A 79 -6.41 7.92 21.41
C LEU A 79 -5.54 9.18 21.51
N ALA A 80 -4.90 9.58 20.42
CA ALA A 80 -4.10 10.80 20.39
C ALA A 80 -4.94 12.05 20.71
N ALA A 81 -6.16 12.15 20.18
CA ALA A 81 -7.08 13.24 20.49
C ALA A 81 -7.43 13.30 21.98
N ILE A 82 -7.75 12.16 22.60
CA ILE A 82 -8.05 12.07 24.04
C ILE A 82 -6.84 12.54 24.87
N ILE A 83 -5.62 12.10 24.51
CA ILE A 83 -4.40 12.49 25.22
C ILE A 83 -4.14 13.99 25.05
N ILE A 84 -4.32 14.54 23.85
CA ILE A 84 -4.15 15.97 23.58
C ILE A 84 -5.11 16.79 24.43
N ASP A 85 -6.38 16.39 24.51
CA ASP A 85 -7.39 17.08 25.32
C ASP A 85 -7.05 17.00 26.82
N ALA A 86 -6.56 15.85 27.30
CA ALA A 86 -6.14 15.68 28.70
C ALA A 86 -4.93 16.55 29.05
N VAL A 87 -3.94 16.60 28.16
CA VAL A 87 -2.75 17.45 28.30
C VAL A 87 -3.13 18.94 28.27
N ALA A 88 -4.06 19.33 27.41
CA ALA A 88 -4.54 20.71 27.34
C ALA A 88 -5.27 21.17 28.61
N ALA A 89 -5.84 20.22 29.37
CA ALA A 89 -6.48 20.47 30.65
C ALA A 89 -5.53 20.36 31.86
N ALA A 90 -4.29 19.94 31.66
CA ALA A 90 -3.32 19.72 32.73
C ALA A 90 -2.82 21.05 33.33
N GLN A 91 -2.36 20.99 34.59
CA GLN A 91 -1.67 22.13 35.19
C GLN A 91 -0.27 22.31 34.57
N PRO A 92 0.26 23.55 34.51
CA PRO A 92 1.60 23.79 34.00
C PRO A 92 2.66 22.96 34.76
N GLY A 93 3.45 22.17 34.03
CA GLY A 93 4.47 21.27 34.59
C GLY A 93 4.00 19.83 34.82
N GLU A 94 2.70 19.53 34.67
CA GLU A 94 2.13 18.19 34.80
C GLU A 94 1.78 17.54 33.46
N GLU A 95 2.03 18.22 32.33
CA GLU A 95 1.57 17.82 31.00
C GLU A 95 2.08 16.42 30.61
N ALA A 96 3.35 16.15 30.87
CA ALA A 96 3.96 14.86 30.54
C ALA A 96 3.35 13.72 31.37
N ALA A 97 3.16 13.93 32.68
CA ALA A 97 2.55 12.93 33.56
C ALA A 97 1.11 12.65 33.14
N MET A 98 0.33 13.70 32.85
CA MET A 98 -1.04 13.58 32.36
C MET A 98 -1.14 12.79 31.05
N ALA A 99 -0.19 13.02 30.12
CA ALA A 99 -0.13 12.27 28.87
C ALA A 99 0.12 10.76 29.11
N PHE A 100 1.06 10.42 29.98
CA PHE A 100 1.40 9.04 30.32
C PHE A 100 0.26 8.34 31.07
N ASP A 101 -0.34 9.00 32.06
CA ASP A 101 -1.44 8.44 32.84
C ASP A 101 -2.68 8.22 31.96
N SER A 102 -2.98 9.16 31.06
CA SER A 102 -4.08 9.02 30.08
C SER A 102 -3.83 7.86 29.12
N LEU A 103 -2.60 7.71 28.61
CA LEU A 103 -2.22 6.59 27.76
C LEU A 103 -2.32 5.26 28.51
N ALA A 104 -1.80 5.18 29.74
CA ALA A 104 -1.83 3.99 30.56
C ALA A 104 -3.26 3.57 30.91
N ALA A 105 -4.10 4.51 31.35
CA ALA A 105 -5.50 4.28 31.66
C ALA A 105 -6.29 3.80 30.43
N TYR A 106 -6.04 4.40 29.26
CA TYR A 106 -6.71 3.98 28.04
C TYR A 106 -6.26 2.60 27.56
N LEU A 107 -4.96 2.30 27.64
CA LEU A 107 -4.44 0.98 27.31
C LEU A 107 -4.95 -0.08 28.28
N ASP A 108 -5.09 0.21 29.56
CA ASP A 108 -5.69 -0.72 30.53
C ASP A 108 -7.17 -0.95 30.22
N TYR A 109 -7.96 0.12 30.05
CA TYR A 109 -9.39 0.04 29.72
C TYR A 109 -9.68 -0.73 28.43
N THR A 110 -8.84 -0.54 27.40
CA THR A 110 -8.99 -1.20 26.10
C THR A 110 -8.24 -2.52 26.00
N ALA A 111 -7.64 -3.01 27.09
CA ALA A 111 -6.77 -4.19 27.12
C ALA A 111 -5.67 -4.16 26.03
N GLY A 112 -5.08 -2.99 25.80
CA GLY A 112 -3.99 -2.76 24.85
C GLY A 112 -4.42 -2.83 23.38
N ARG A 113 -5.74 -2.88 23.08
CA ARG A 113 -6.27 -3.02 21.71
C ARG A 113 -5.67 -2.03 20.70
N PRO A 114 -5.55 -0.71 20.97
CA PRO A 114 -5.01 0.24 20.00
C PRO A 114 -3.55 -0.05 19.66
N LEU A 115 -2.74 -0.37 20.67
CA LEU A 115 -1.33 -0.73 20.48
C LEU A 115 -1.21 -2.04 19.68
N PHE A 116 -2.03 -3.04 20.01
CA PHE A 116 -2.10 -4.29 19.28
C PHE A 116 -2.51 -4.07 17.82
N MET A 117 -3.52 -3.23 17.57
CA MET A 117 -3.96 -2.87 16.21
C MET A 117 -2.85 -2.18 15.41
N LEU A 118 -2.08 -1.28 16.03
CA LEU A 118 -0.96 -0.62 15.36
C LEU A 118 0.15 -1.61 14.98
N VAL A 119 0.54 -2.50 15.90
CA VAL A 119 1.55 -3.54 15.65
C VAL A 119 1.06 -4.52 14.59
N ALA A 120 -0.19 -4.98 14.70
CA ALA A 120 -0.81 -5.87 13.72
C ALA A 120 -0.89 -5.20 12.34
N ALA A 121 -1.25 -3.93 12.27
CA ALA A 121 -1.29 -3.14 11.05
C ALA A 121 0.09 -3.06 10.38
N PHE A 122 1.15 -2.80 11.15
CA PHE A 122 2.53 -2.79 10.63
C PHE A 122 2.95 -4.15 10.07
N LEU A 123 2.68 -5.23 10.80
CA LEU A 123 2.98 -6.60 10.36
C LEU A 123 2.19 -6.98 9.10
N VAL A 124 0.89 -6.70 9.09
CA VAL A 124 0.01 -6.94 7.93
C VAL A 124 0.50 -6.15 6.72
N HIS A 125 0.92 -4.90 6.90
CA HIS A 125 1.49 -4.10 5.81
C HIS A 125 2.74 -4.74 5.21
N GLY A 126 3.72 -5.11 6.05
CA GLY A 126 4.96 -5.71 5.59
C GLY A 126 4.74 -7.05 4.87
N VAL A 127 3.87 -7.90 5.42
CA VAL A 127 3.52 -9.19 4.80
C VAL A 127 2.74 -8.98 3.50
N ALA A 128 1.71 -8.15 3.51
CA ALA A 128 0.85 -7.93 2.35
C ALA A 128 1.62 -7.30 1.19
N THR A 129 2.47 -6.29 1.44
CA THR A 129 3.29 -5.66 0.40
C THR A 129 4.29 -6.65 -0.20
N THR A 130 4.91 -7.51 0.61
CA THR A 130 5.80 -8.59 0.15
C THR A 130 5.06 -9.58 -0.74
N VAL A 131 3.87 -10.03 -0.31
CA VAL A 131 3.04 -10.96 -1.09
C VAL A 131 2.59 -10.34 -2.41
N ILE A 132 2.17 -9.07 -2.40
CA ILE A 132 1.79 -8.33 -3.61
C ILE A 132 2.98 -8.19 -4.55
N GLY A 133 4.15 -7.80 -4.03
CA GLY A 133 5.38 -7.68 -4.82
C GLY A 133 5.78 -8.99 -5.48
N ALA A 134 5.76 -10.10 -4.73
CA ALA A 134 6.05 -11.43 -5.25
C ALA A 134 5.04 -11.86 -6.33
N TRP A 135 3.75 -11.65 -6.07
CA TRP A 135 2.68 -11.96 -7.02
C TRP A 135 2.83 -11.16 -8.33
N LEU A 136 3.08 -9.86 -8.25
CA LEU A 136 3.32 -9.00 -9.42
C LEU A 136 4.58 -9.42 -10.19
N SER A 137 5.64 -9.78 -9.49
CA SER A 137 6.89 -10.27 -10.09
C SER A 137 6.66 -11.51 -10.94
N VAL A 138 6.01 -12.53 -10.37
CA VAL A 138 5.68 -13.77 -11.07
C VAL A 138 4.80 -13.48 -12.29
N ARG A 139 3.79 -12.62 -12.12
CA ARG A 139 2.85 -12.26 -13.19
C ARG A 139 3.57 -11.58 -14.36
N LEU A 140 4.46 -10.62 -14.07
CA LEU A 140 5.23 -9.88 -15.07
C LEU A 140 6.23 -10.79 -15.79
N VAL A 141 6.99 -11.63 -15.07
CA VAL A 141 7.95 -12.58 -15.66
C VAL A 141 7.23 -13.56 -16.59
N ARG A 142 6.11 -14.14 -16.15
CA ARG A 142 5.31 -15.06 -16.98
C ARG A 142 4.77 -14.40 -18.25
N ARG A 143 4.43 -13.10 -18.21
CA ARG A 143 4.04 -12.38 -19.42
C ARG A 143 5.25 -12.06 -20.30
N TRP A 144 6.36 -11.66 -19.71
CA TRP A 144 7.58 -11.32 -20.43
C TRP A 144 8.06 -12.49 -21.29
N LEU A 145 8.14 -13.69 -20.72
CA LEU A 145 8.51 -14.91 -21.44
C LEU A 145 7.56 -15.21 -22.60
N ARG A 146 6.24 -15.09 -22.40
CA ARG A 146 5.27 -15.32 -23.49
C ARG A 146 5.35 -14.25 -24.58
N TRP A 147 5.64 -13.02 -24.20
CA TRP A 147 5.77 -11.90 -25.15
C TRP A 147 7.07 -11.97 -25.93
N SER A 148 8.20 -12.40 -25.32
CA SER A 148 9.44 -12.67 -26.06
C SER A 148 9.23 -13.74 -27.14
N ASP A 149 8.35 -14.71 -26.88
CA ASP A 149 7.95 -15.74 -27.85
C ASP A 149 6.91 -15.26 -28.87
N ARG A 150 6.59 -13.95 -28.89
CA ARG A 150 5.53 -13.33 -29.70
C ARG A 150 4.14 -13.96 -29.53
N ARG A 151 3.87 -14.60 -28.40
CA ARG A 151 2.57 -15.20 -28.10
C ARG A 151 1.59 -14.14 -27.55
N PRO A 152 0.30 -14.18 -27.97
CA PRO A 152 -0.73 -13.32 -27.41
C PRO A 152 -0.90 -13.54 -25.89
N ALA A 153 -1.40 -12.51 -25.20
CA ALA A 153 -1.52 -12.46 -23.73
C ALA A 153 -2.52 -13.44 -23.13
#